data_AF-A0A7L3G750-F1
#
_entry.id   AF-A0A7L3G750-F1
#
_cell.length_a   1.000
_cell.length_b   1.000
_cell.length_c   1.000
_cell.angle_alpha   90.00
_cell.angle_beta   90.00
_cell.angle_gamma   90.00
#
_symmetry.space_group_name_H-M   'P 1'
#
loop_
_entity.id
_entity.type
_entity.pdbx_description
1 polymer ?
#
loop_
_entity_poly.entity_id
_entity_poly.type
_entity_poly.pdbx_seq_one_letter_code
_entity_poly.pdbx_strand_id
1 'polypeptide(L)'
;KAMFSGKLQTGLLVACYFVYLLVGAAVFQALERTAEKQEKIAAAQMKEAFLQSFTHLTVAEMEQFMKNLTEAIQNGVYPVGNKSQIEDSNWDFSNSFFFAGTVVSTIGYGTLRPKTAGGQIFCVFFALFGIPLNIVFLHRVGKMLSLLCKKLGKFLYEKGMRK
;
A
#
# COMPACT_ATOMS: atom_id res chain seq x y z
N LYS A 1 -3.00 -31.07 -32.22
CA LYS A 1 -1.87 -30.12 -32.42
C LYS A 1 -2.11 -28.74 -31.76
N ALA A 2 -3.29 -28.11 -31.89
CA ALA A 2 -3.58 -26.81 -31.25
C ALA A 2 -3.54 -26.81 -29.69
N MET A 3 -3.99 -27.89 -29.05
CA MET A 3 -4.04 -27.99 -27.58
C MET A 3 -2.66 -28.09 -26.90
N PHE A 4 -1.66 -28.63 -27.59
CA PHE A 4 -0.29 -28.75 -27.07
C PHE A 4 0.46 -27.41 -27.14
N SER A 5 0.13 -26.57 -28.13
CA SER A 5 0.68 -25.22 -28.30
C SER A 5 0.21 -24.27 -27.20
N GLY A 6 -1.07 -24.35 -26.78
CA GLY A 6 -1.60 -23.50 -25.70
C GLY A 6 -0.99 -23.79 -24.33
N LYS A 7 -0.83 -25.08 -23.96
CA LYS A 7 -0.18 -25.47 -22.70
C LYS A 7 1.29 -25.04 -22.65
N LEU A 8 2.00 -25.13 -23.77
CA LEU A 8 3.38 -24.67 -23.89
C LEU A 8 3.50 -23.15 -23.77
N GLN A 9 2.58 -22.39 -24.40
CA GLN A 9 2.54 -20.92 -24.30
C GLN A 9 2.26 -20.46 -22.87
N THR A 10 1.31 -21.08 -22.18
CA THR A 10 1.03 -20.76 -20.76
C THR A 10 2.22 -21.10 -19.88
N GLY A 11 2.87 -22.25 -20.08
CA GLY A 11 4.07 -22.64 -19.35
C GLY A 11 5.22 -21.65 -19.55
N LEU A 12 5.45 -21.21 -20.79
CA LEU A 12 6.46 -20.21 -21.10
C LEU A 12 6.15 -18.85 -20.43
N LEU A 13 4.89 -18.41 -20.45
CA LEU A 13 4.47 -17.15 -19.83
C LEU A 13 4.69 -17.16 -18.32
N VAL A 14 4.34 -18.27 -17.65
CA VAL A 14 4.58 -18.45 -16.21
C VAL A 14 6.08 -18.43 -15.91
N ALA A 15 6.89 -19.13 -16.70
CA ALA A 15 8.34 -19.14 -16.54
C ALA A 15 8.95 -17.74 -16.73
N CYS A 16 8.56 -17.02 -17.77
CA CYS A 16 9.01 -15.64 -18.00
C CYS A 16 8.62 -14.70 -16.86
N TYR A 17 7.38 -14.80 -16.35
CA TYR A 17 6.93 -13.99 -15.22
C TYR A 17 7.71 -14.30 -13.95
N PHE A 18 7.98 -15.59 -13.68
CA PHE A 18 8.81 -15.99 -12.54
C PHE A 18 10.23 -15.44 -12.63
N VAL A 19 10.87 -15.52 -13.80
CA VAL A 19 12.19 -14.92 -14.04
C VAL A 19 12.14 -13.40 -13.86
N TYR A 20 11.09 -12.74 -14.36
CA TYR A 20 10.90 -11.30 -14.16
C TYR A 20 10.83 -10.92 -12.68
N LEU A 21 10.11 -11.68 -11.85
CA LEU A 21 10.06 -11.48 -10.41
C LEU A 21 11.43 -11.70 -9.74
N LEU A 22 12.18 -12.72 -10.15
CA LEU A 22 13.53 -12.97 -9.62
C LEU A 22 14.49 -11.81 -9.92
N VAL A 23 14.46 -11.30 -11.15
CA VAL A 23 15.25 -10.12 -11.53
C VAL A 23 14.84 -8.91 -10.71
N GLY A 24 13.53 -8.64 -10.58
CA GLY A 24 13.02 -7.56 -9.74
C GLY A 24 13.49 -7.67 -8.29
N ALA A 25 13.40 -8.87 -7.69
CA ALA A 25 13.86 -9.12 -6.32
C ALA A 25 15.37 -8.87 -6.16
N ALA A 26 16.19 -9.34 -7.10
CA ALA A 26 17.64 -9.11 -7.06
C ALA A 26 17.99 -7.62 -7.19
N VAL A 27 17.29 -6.89 -8.07
CA VAL A 27 17.48 -5.44 -8.25
C VAL A 27 17.08 -4.68 -6.99
N PHE A 28 15.88 -4.93 -6.44
CA PHE A 28 15.46 -4.29 -5.19
C PHE A 28 16.41 -4.61 -4.03
N GLN A 29 16.85 -5.86 -3.90
CA GLN A 29 17.83 -6.22 -2.87
C GLN A 29 19.14 -5.46 -3.05
N ALA A 30 19.63 -5.30 -4.28
CA ALA A 30 20.88 -4.58 -4.54
C ALA A 30 20.75 -3.07 -4.25
N LEU A 31 19.60 -2.48 -4.58
CA LEU A 31 19.35 -1.04 -4.41
C LEU A 31 19.01 -0.68 -2.95
N GLU A 32 18.13 -1.44 -2.30
CA GLU A 32 17.55 -1.06 -1.01
C GLU A 32 18.39 -1.52 0.19
N ARG A 33 19.16 -2.60 0.08
CA ARG A 33 19.86 -3.19 1.24
C ARG A 33 20.87 -2.23 1.89
N THR A 34 21.54 -1.42 1.10
CA THR A 34 22.51 -0.44 1.62
C THR A 34 21.81 0.72 2.32
N ALA A 35 20.72 1.23 1.74
CA ALA A 35 19.91 2.29 2.34
C ALA A 35 19.27 1.82 3.66
N GLU A 36 18.66 0.64 3.68
CA GLU A 36 18.08 0.04 4.89
C GLU A 36 19.13 -0.13 6.01
N LYS A 37 20.35 -0.57 5.66
CA LYS A 37 21.44 -0.69 6.64
C LYS A 37 21.82 0.67 7.22
N GLN A 38 21.87 1.71 6.40
CA GLN A 38 22.18 3.06 6.86
C GLN A 38 21.10 3.61 7.79
N GLU A 39 19.82 3.41 7.47
CA GLU A 39 18.70 3.79 8.34
C GLU A 39 18.75 3.06 9.69
N LYS A 40 19.07 1.75 9.69
CA LYS A 40 19.25 0.97 10.92
C LYS A 40 20.39 1.51 11.79
N ILE A 41 21.51 1.89 11.18
CA ILE A 41 22.65 2.49 11.91
C ILE A 41 22.24 3.86 12.48
N ALA A 42 21.59 4.71 11.68
CA ALA A 42 21.13 6.02 12.14
C ALA A 42 20.11 5.90 13.29
N ALA A 43 19.18 4.95 13.23
CA ALA A 43 18.23 4.68 14.30
C ALA A 43 18.92 4.19 15.58
N ALA A 44 19.93 3.33 15.47
CA ALA A 44 20.73 2.89 16.62
C ALA A 44 21.50 4.06 17.26
N GLN A 45 22.10 4.94 16.44
CA GLN A 45 22.79 6.14 16.91
C GLN A 45 21.84 7.12 17.63
N MET A 46 20.64 7.35 17.07
CA MET A 46 19.62 8.17 17.73
C MET A 46 19.20 7.58 19.08
N LYS A 47 19.05 6.26 19.16
CA LYS A 47 18.75 5.55 20.42
C LYS A 47 19.86 5.75 21.45
N GLU A 48 21.12 5.55 21.06
CA GLU A 48 22.28 5.73 21.93
C GLU A 48 22.42 7.18 22.43
N ALA A 49 22.28 8.17 21.54
CA ALA A 49 22.34 9.58 21.89
C ALA A 49 21.22 9.98 22.88
N PHE A 50 20.02 9.42 22.72
CA PHE A 50 18.92 9.64 23.66
C PHE A 50 19.23 9.04 25.04
N LEU A 51 19.75 7.81 25.11
CA LEU A 51 20.14 7.17 26.37
C LEU A 51 21.23 7.94 27.12
N GLN A 52 22.20 8.52 26.41
CA GLN A 52 23.23 9.36 27.02
C GLN A 52 22.67 10.60 27.74
N SER A 53 21.49 11.08 27.33
CA SER A 53 20.84 12.24 27.95
C SER A 53 20.13 11.90 29.27
N PHE A 54 19.97 10.60 29.61
CA PHE A 54 19.25 10.14 30.79
C PHE A 54 20.04 9.07 31.55
N THR A 55 20.68 9.47 32.66
CA THR A 55 21.52 8.57 33.49
C THR A 55 20.75 7.45 34.19
N HIS A 56 19.44 7.57 34.36
CA HIS A 56 18.59 6.59 35.05
C HIS A 56 17.82 5.66 34.12
N LEU A 57 17.88 5.85 32.80
CA LEU A 57 17.12 5.04 31.84
C LEU A 57 17.96 3.87 31.35
N THR A 58 17.50 2.63 31.59
CA THR A 58 18.19 1.44 31.08
C THR A 58 17.84 1.16 29.62
N VAL A 59 18.72 0.46 28.91
CA VAL A 59 18.47 -0.01 27.53
C VAL A 59 17.19 -0.84 27.44
N ALA A 60 16.95 -1.71 28.43
CA ALA A 60 15.79 -2.59 28.46
C ALA A 60 14.48 -1.82 28.62
N GLU A 61 14.44 -0.82 29.49
CA GLU A 61 13.26 0.05 29.67
C GLU A 61 12.96 0.84 28.40
N MET A 62 13.99 1.39 27.76
CA MET A 62 13.81 2.11 26.49
C MET A 62 13.31 1.19 25.38
N GLU A 63 13.84 -0.04 25.27
CA GLU A 63 13.36 -1.00 24.28
C GLU A 63 11.92 -1.43 24.54
N GLN A 64 11.55 -1.65 25.80
CA GLN A 64 10.18 -1.96 26.17
C GLN A 64 9.23 -0.81 25.82
N PHE A 65 9.64 0.43 26.10
CA PHE A 65 8.89 1.61 25.72
C PHE A 65 8.73 1.74 24.20
N MET A 66 9.83 1.59 23.44
CA MET A 66 9.77 1.63 21.97
C MET A 66 8.91 0.50 21.40
N LYS A 67 8.93 -0.71 21.99
CA LYS A 67 8.02 -1.81 21.59
C LYS A 67 6.56 -1.43 21.80
N ASN A 68 6.22 -0.90 22.97
CA ASN A 68 4.85 -0.46 23.27
C ASN A 68 4.39 0.66 22.32
N LEU A 69 5.27 1.64 22.01
CA LEU A 69 4.98 2.69 21.03
C LEU A 69 4.80 2.12 19.62
N THR A 70 5.69 1.22 19.20
CA THR A 70 5.61 0.57 17.88
C THR A 70 4.33 -0.23 17.75
N GLU A 71 3.92 -0.94 18.81
CA GLU A 71 2.65 -1.65 18.86
C GLU A 71 1.47 -0.68 18.73
N ALA A 72 1.49 0.47 19.43
CA ALA A 72 0.47 1.51 19.29
C ALA A 72 0.40 2.05 17.85
N ILE A 73 1.54 2.32 17.21
CA ILE A 73 1.63 2.82 15.83
C ILE A 73 1.15 1.77 14.82
N GLN A 74 1.55 0.50 14.98
CA GLN A 74 1.03 -0.62 14.18
C GLN A 74 -0.49 -0.80 14.35
N ASN A 75 -1.00 -0.32 15.48
CA ASN A 75 -2.40 -0.22 15.79
C ASN A 75 -3.03 1.08 15.24
N GLY A 76 -2.33 1.87 14.44
CA GLY A 76 -2.85 3.14 13.90
C GLY A 76 -3.14 4.16 15.00
N VAL A 77 -2.44 4.08 16.13
CA VAL A 77 -2.44 5.09 17.19
C VAL A 77 -1.09 5.77 17.14
N TYR A 78 -1.06 7.05 16.81
CA TYR A 78 0.17 7.84 16.74
C TYR A 78 0.32 8.64 18.03
N PRO A 79 1.16 8.20 18.99
CA PRO A 79 1.27 8.82 20.31
C PRO A 79 2.19 10.04 20.29
N VAL A 80 1.91 10.98 19.40
CA VAL A 80 2.69 12.22 19.23
C VAL A 80 1.77 13.41 19.55
N GLY A 81 2.23 14.29 20.44
CA GLY A 81 1.50 15.50 20.84
C GLY A 81 0.84 15.43 22.22
N ASN A 82 0.06 16.46 22.55
CA ASN A 82 -0.60 16.58 23.85
C ASN A 82 -1.94 15.84 23.88
N LYS A 83 -2.43 15.50 25.09
CA LYS A 83 -3.71 14.78 25.32
C LYS A 83 -4.93 15.40 24.63
N SER A 84 -4.86 16.67 24.24
CA SER A 84 -5.90 17.36 23.47
C SER A 84 -6.04 16.89 22.02
N GLN A 85 -5.07 16.17 21.46
CA GLN A 85 -5.14 15.56 20.11
C GLN A 85 -5.72 14.14 20.11
N ILE A 86 -6.15 13.63 21.27
CA ILE A 86 -6.81 12.33 21.40
C ILE A 86 -8.18 12.32 20.68
N GLU A 87 -8.75 13.50 20.40
CA GLU A 87 -10.02 13.64 19.67
C GLU A 87 -9.90 13.42 18.15
N ASP A 88 -8.68 13.45 17.59
CA ASP A 88 -8.45 13.18 16.16
C ASP A 88 -8.54 11.68 15.89
N SER A 89 -9.76 11.19 15.66
CA SER A 89 -10.01 9.81 15.28
C SER A 89 -9.52 9.54 13.86
N ASN A 90 -8.61 8.58 13.70
CA ASN A 90 -8.24 8.02 12.38
C ASN A 90 -9.42 7.37 11.63
N TRP A 91 -10.57 7.21 12.29
CA TRP A 91 -11.83 6.73 11.71
C TRP A 91 -12.86 7.87 11.56
N ASP A 92 -12.44 9.07 11.17
CA ASP A 92 -13.38 10.06 10.63
C ASP A 92 -14.00 9.59 9.30
N PHE A 93 -15.04 10.28 8.83
CA PHE A 93 -15.75 9.88 7.62
C PHE A 93 -14.88 9.90 6.35
N SER A 94 -13.97 10.89 6.23
CA SER A 94 -13.10 11.04 5.06
C SER A 94 -12.10 9.87 4.97
N ASN A 95 -11.43 9.58 6.09
CA ASN A 95 -10.52 8.45 6.21
C ASN A 95 -11.24 7.10 6.06
N SER A 96 -12.46 6.98 6.57
CA SER A 96 -13.30 5.79 6.39
C SER A 96 -13.73 5.59 4.93
N PHE A 97 -14.08 6.66 4.22
CA PHE A 97 -14.42 6.62 2.80
C PHE A 97 -13.20 6.23 1.95
N PHE A 98 -12.04 6.82 2.25
CA PHE A 98 -10.78 6.46 1.60
C PHE A 98 -10.44 4.98 1.83
N PHE A 99 -10.54 4.50 3.07
CA PHE A 99 -10.35 3.09 3.40
C PHE A 99 -11.28 2.19 2.58
N ALA A 100 -12.59 2.49 2.54
CA ALA A 100 -13.56 1.74 1.74
C ALA A 100 -13.16 1.69 0.25
N GLY A 101 -12.70 2.81 -0.31
CA GLY A 101 -12.16 2.90 -1.67
C GLY A 101 -10.97 1.97 -1.88
N THR A 102 -10.00 1.96 -0.95
CA THR A 102 -8.81 1.10 -1.04
C THR A 102 -9.13 -0.40 -0.94
N VAL A 103 -10.19 -0.76 -0.21
CA VAL A 103 -10.69 -2.14 -0.10
C VAL A 103 -11.29 -2.60 -1.43
N VAL A 104 -12.23 -1.85 -2.00
CA VAL A 104 -12.90 -2.26 -3.24
C VAL A 104 -11.99 -2.19 -4.47
N SER A 105 -10.97 -1.34 -4.44
CA SER A 105 -9.93 -1.23 -5.48
C SER A 105 -8.79 -2.22 -5.33
N THR A 106 -8.80 -3.03 -4.27
CA THR A 106 -7.74 -3.99 -3.94
C THR A 106 -6.34 -3.37 -3.81
N ILE A 107 -6.27 -2.06 -3.51
CA ILE A 107 -4.99 -1.36 -3.27
C ILE A 107 -4.48 -1.71 -1.86
N GLY A 108 -5.33 -1.53 -0.85
CA GLY A 108 -5.06 -1.94 0.53
C GLY A 108 -3.73 -1.47 1.12
N TYR A 109 -3.52 -0.16 1.32
CA TYR A 109 -2.28 0.39 1.89
C TYR A 109 -1.87 -0.18 3.26
N GLY A 110 -2.83 -0.68 4.05
CA GLY A 110 -2.57 -1.35 5.33
C GLY A 110 -2.32 -0.44 6.53
N THR A 111 -2.18 0.87 6.34
CA THR A 111 -2.00 1.86 7.41
C THR A 111 -3.21 1.96 8.34
N LEU A 112 -4.43 1.83 7.79
CA LEU A 112 -5.69 1.80 8.54
C LEU A 112 -6.42 0.47 8.29
N ARG A 113 -6.84 -0.22 9.35
CA ARG A 113 -7.53 -1.52 9.25
C ARG A 113 -8.52 -1.75 10.39
N PRO A 114 -9.67 -2.41 10.16
CA PRO A 114 -10.65 -2.68 11.20
C PRO A 114 -10.09 -3.68 12.22
N LYS A 115 -10.23 -3.35 13.50
CA LYS A 115 -9.77 -4.20 14.61
C LYS A 115 -10.88 -4.91 15.35
N THR A 116 -12.10 -4.40 15.25
CA THR A 116 -13.26 -5.02 15.88
C THR A 116 -13.68 -6.25 15.06
N ALA A 117 -14.14 -7.30 15.73
CA ALA A 117 -14.66 -8.49 15.04
C ALA A 117 -15.78 -8.11 14.05
N GLY A 118 -16.68 -7.20 14.45
CA GLY A 118 -17.74 -6.69 13.58
C GLY A 118 -17.20 -5.94 12.35
N GLY A 119 -16.19 -5.08 12.51
CA GLY A 119 -15.58 -4.35 11.40
C GLY A 119 -14.84 -5.27 10.44
N GLN A 120 -14.19 -6.32 10.94
CA GLN A 120 -13.52 -7.33 10.11
C GLN A 120 -14.52 -8.15 9.30
N ILE A 121 -15.58 -8.66 9.96
CA ILE A 121 -16.66 -9.41 9.30
C ILE A 121 -17.33 -8.52 8.23
N PHE A 122 -17.65 -7.28 8.58
CA PHE A 122 -18.19 -6.32 7.62
C PHE A 122 -17.25 -6.10 6.43
N CYS A 123 -15.95 -5.90 6.69
CA CYS A 123 -14.95 -5.69 5.64
C CYS A 123 -14.89 -6.87 4.66
N VAL A 124 -15.02 -8.11 5.14
CA VAL A 124 -15.04 -9.31 4.28
C VAL A 124 -16.26 -9.29 3.36
N PHE A 125 -17.46 -9.09 3.90
CA PHE A 125 -18.67 -9.01 3.08
C PHE A 125 -18.66 -7.80 2.14
N PHE A 126 -18.18 -6.65 2.62
CA PHE A 126 -18.03 -5.45 1.83
C PHE A 126 -17.08 -5.65 0.64
N ALA A 127 -15.93 -6.30 0.85
CA ALA A 127 -14.99 -6.64 -0.21
C ALA A 127 -15.58 -7.65 -1.21
N LEU A 128 -16.30 -8.67 -0.72
CA LEU A 128 -16.91 -9.72 -1.54
C LEU A 128 -17.82 -9.14 -2.64
N PHE A 129 -18.64 -8.14 -2.32
CA PHE A 129 -19.52 -7.48 -3.28
C PHE A 129 -18.86 -6.26 -3.95
N GLY A 130 -18.02 -5.55 -3.21
CA GLY A 130 -17.38 -4.32 -3.65
C GLY A 130 -16.35 -4.52 -4.76
N ILE A 131 -15.54 -5.58 -4.70
CA ILE A 131 -14.52 -5.86 -5.71
C ILE A 131 -15.16 -6.16 -7.09
N PRO A 132 -16.13 -7.09 -7.23
CA PRO A 132 -16.84 -7.28 -8.50
C PRO A 132 -17.51 -6.02 -9.03
N LEU A 133 -18.15 -5.25 -8.15
CA LEU A 133 -18.80 -3.99 -8.52
C LEU A 133 -17.76 -2.99 -9.07
N ASN A 134 -16.61 -2.87 -8.40
CA ASN A 134 -15.53 -1.98 -8.82
C ASN A 134 -14.95 -2.38 -10.18
N ILE A 135 -14.83 -3.67 -10.48
CA ILE A 135 -14.40 -4.16 -11.80
C ILE A 135 -15.38 -3.70 -12.90
N VAL A 136 -16.69 -3.86 -12.68
CA VAL A 136 -17.72 -3.42 -13.63
C VAL A 136 -17.71 -1.90 -13.80
N PHE A 137 -17.54 -1.17 -12.70
CA PHE A 137 -17.38 0.29 -12.71
C PHE A 137 -16.16 0.71 -13.53
N LEU A 138 -14.99 0.11 -13.28
CA LEU A 138 -13.75 0.43 -13.97
C LEU A 138 -13.84 0.12 -15.48
N HIS A 139 -14.53 -0.95 -15.86
CA HIS A 139 -14.80 -1.25 -17.27
C HIS A 139 -15.61 -0.14 -17.96
N ARG A 140 -16.65 0.37 -17.29
CA ARG A 140 -17.48 1.48 -17.83
C ARG A 140 -16.69 2.78 -17.92
N VAL A 141 -15.93 3.13 -16.88
CA VAL A 141 -15.06 4.31 -16.87
C VAL A 141 -13.99 4.20 -17.96
N GLY A 142 -13.37 3.03 -18.13
CA GLY A 142 -12.40 2.77 -19.18
C GLY A 142 -12.96 2.96 -20.58
N LYS A 143 -14.21 2.52 -20.83
CA LYS A 143 -14.91 2.79 -22.10
C LYS A 143 -15.18 4.27 -22.31
N MET A 144 -15.64 4.98 -21.30
CA MET A 144 -15.88 6.43 -21.38
C MET A 144 -14.59 7.18 -21.71
N LEU A 145 -13.49 6.85 -21.01
CA LEU A 145 -12.18 7.44 -21.25
C LEU A 145 -11.69 7.15 -22.68
N SER A 146 -11.84 5.92 -23.16
CA SER A 146 -11.49 5.55 -24.55
C SER A 146 -12.27 6.38 -25.57
N LEU A 147 -13.56 6.61 -25.35
CA LEU A 147 -14.39 7.46 -26.23
C LEU A 147 -13.95 8.91 -26.19
N LEU A 148 -13.62 9.44 -25.02
CA LEU A 148 -13.07 10.79 -24.86
C LEU A 148 -11.74 10.94 -25.59
N CYS A 149 -10.82 9.99 -25.43
CA CYS A 149 -9.55 9.97 -26.16
C CYS A 149 -9.75 9.90 -27.67
N LYS A 150 -10.71 9.10 -28.16
CA LYS A 150 -11.07 9.05 -29.59
C LYS A 150 -11.64 10.37 -30.10
N LYS A 151 -12.54 11.00 -29.34
CA LYS A 151 -13.11 12.31 -29.69
C LYS A 151 -12.03 13.39 -29.72
N LEU A 152 -11.17 13.41 -28.70
CA LEU A 152 -10.06 14.36 -28.61
C LEU A 152 -9.04 14.13 -29.73
N GLY A 153 -8.69 12.88 -30.02
CA GLY A 153 -7.82 12.54 -31.15
C GLY A 153 -8.42 12.96 -32.49
N LYS A 154 -9.72 12.77 -32.70
CA LYS A 154 -10.43 13.24 -33.89
C LYS A 154 -10.44 14.76 -33.99
N PHE A 155 -10.76 15.46 -32.90
CA PHE A 155 -10.74 16.93 -32.83
C PHE A 155 -9.34 17.50 -33.15
N LEU A 156 -8.29 16.91 -32.57
CA LEU A 156 -6.90 17.31 -32.83
C LEU A 156 -6.49 17.04 -34.28
N TYR A 157 -6.93 15.92 -34.85
CA TYR A 157 -6.71 15.58 -36.26
C TYR A 157 -7.41 16.56 -37.20
N GLU A 158 -8.67 16.92 -36.92
CA GLU A 158 -9.45 17.88 -37.70
C GLU A 158 -8.90 19.31 -37.61
N LYS A 159 -8.27 19.68 -36.49
CA LYS A 159 -7.64 21.00 -36.30
C LYS A 159 -6.26 21.12 -36.97
N GLY A 160 -5.89 20.18 -37.83
CA GLY A 160 -4.71 20.28 -38.68
C GLY A 160 -3.39 20.01 -37.96
N MET A 161 -3.38 19.40 -36.77
CA MET A 161 -2.15 18.79 -36.23
C MET A 161 -1.84 17.51 -37.01
N ARG A 162 -1.43 17.69 -38.27
CA ARG A 162 -0.66 16.70 -39.00
C ARG A 162 0.69 16.58 -38.30
N LYS A 163 1.19 15.35 -38.16
CA LYS A 163 2.63 15.12 -38.04
C LYS A 163 3.38 15.85 -39.14
#